data_AF-A0A0K2RGX8-F1
#
_entry.id   AF-A0A0K2RGX8-F1
#
_cell.length_a   1.000
_cell.length_b   1.000
_cell.length_c   1.000
_cell.angle_alpha   90.00
_cell.angle_beta   90.00
_cell.angle_gamma   90.00
#
_symmetry.space_group_name_H-M   'P 1'
#
loop_
_entity.id
_entity.type
_entity.pdbx_description
1 polymer ?
#
loop_
_entity_poly.entity_id
_entity_poly.type
_entity_poly.pdbx_seq_one_letter_code
_entity_poly.pdbx_strand_id
1 'polypeptide(L)' 'MFYVVMPAVGAIIDGFLLSQLDSNAITLGLIWLCVGVGVLGIITKGFRKAPPEMVMEEKEAALV' A
#
# COMPACT_ATOMS: atom_id res chain seq x y z
N MET A 1 20.52 19.42 -2.59
CA MET A 1 21.13 18.37 -1.74
C MET A 1 20.17 17.87 -0.64
N PHE A 2 19.51 18.75 0.12
CA PHE A 2 18.61 18.36 1.24
C PHE A 2 17.33 17.58 0.87
N TYR A 3 16.88 17.64 -0.38
CA TYR A 3 15.68 16.94 -0.85
C TYR A 3 15.77 15.40 -0.80
N VAL A 4 16.98 14.82 -0.77
CA VAL A 4 17.17 13.36 -0.73
C VAL A 4 17.54 12.87 0.66
N VAL A 5 18.24 13.70 1.44
CA VAL A 5 18.70 13.35 2.79
C VAL A 5 17.52 13.20 3.74
N MET A 6 16.55 14.11 3.66
CA MET A 6 15.38 14.12 4.54
C MET A 6 14.47 12.88 4.35
N PRO A 7 14.11 12.46 3.12
CA PRO A 7 13.38 11.20 2.92
C PRO A 7 14.22 9.96 3.22
N ALA A 8 15.54 10.00 3.02
CA ALA A 8 16.41 8.87 3.36
C ALA A 8 16.44 8.60 4.87
N VAL A 9 16.53 9.65 5.70
CA VAL A 9 16.47 9.51 7.16
C VAL A 9 15.09 8.99 7.60
N GLY A 10 14.01 9.49 7.01
CA GLY A 10 12.66 8.96 7.23
C GLY A 10 12.58 7.46 6.94
N ALA A 11 13.02 7.03 5.76
CA ALA A 11 13.01 5.63 5.36
C ALA A 11 13.81 4.71 6.30
N ILE A 12 14.94 5.19 6.84
CA ILE A 12 15.74 4.44 7.82
C ILE A 12 14.98 4.31 9.14
N ILE A 13 14.37 5.39 9.63
CA ILE A 13 13.60 5.41 10.88
C ILE A 13 12.36 4.52 10.75
N ASP A 14 11.63 4.61 9.63
CA ASP A 14 10.50 3.73 9.32
C ASP A 14 10.94 2.26 9.32
N GLY A 15 12.02 1.92 8.62
CA GLY A 15 12.56 0.56 8.60
C GLY A 15 13.00 0.07 9.99
N PHE A 16 13.56 0.95 10.81
CA PHE A 16 13.97 0.64 12.19
C PHE A 16 12.75 0.45 13.11
N LEU A 17 11.71 1.29 12.98
CA LEU A 17 10.46 1.12 13.72
C LEU A 17 9.77 -0.18 13.33
N LEU A 18 9.67 -0.49 12.03
CA LEU A 18 9.12 -1.77 11.59
C LEU A 18 9.90 -2.94 12.17
N SER A 19 11.24 -2.85 12.21
CA SER A 19 12.10 -3.91 12.77
C SER A 19 11.94 -4.07 14.29
N GLN A 20 11.65 -2.98 15.00
CA GLN A 20 11.40 -2.97 16.45
C GLN A 20 9.95 -3.29 16.82
N LEU A 21 8.99 -3.09 15.90
CA LEU A 21 7.61 -3.53 16.06
C LEU A 21 7.57 -5.05 15.88
N ASP A 22 7.60 -5.74 17.03
CA ASP A 22 7.12 -7.10 17.28
C ASP A 22 6.85 -7.93 16.01
N SER A 23 7.62 -8.98 15.72
CA SER A 23 7.59 -9.78 14.46
C SER A 23 6.19 -10.08 13.89
N ASN A 24 5.16 -10.11 14.72
CA ASN A 24 3.76 -10.16 14.32
C ASN A 24 3.32 -8.99 13.41
N ALA A 25 3.72 -7.75 13.70
CA ALA A 25 3.38 -6.56 12.93
C ALA A 25 3.99 -6.58 11.51
N ILE A 26 5.27 -6.96 11.38
CA ILE A 26 5.90 -7.17 10.07
C ILE A 26 5.18 -8.28 9.32
N THR A 27 4.90 -9.41 9.99
CA THR A 27 4.25 -10.56 9.36
C THR A 27 2.84 -10.19 8.85
N LEU A 28 2.07 -9.46 9.65
CA LEU A 28 0.72 -9.02 9.29
C LEU A 28 0.75 -8.00 8.15
N GLY A 29 1.70 -7.06 8.17
CA GLY A 29 1.93 -6.12 7.06
C GLY A 29 2.35 -6.81 5.77
N LEU A 30 3.21 -7.83 5.85
CA LEU A 30 3.71 -8.58 4.69
C LEU A 30 2.64 -9.51 4.11
N ILE A 31 1.86 -10.18 4.96
CA ILE A 31 0.68 -10.95 4.54
C ILE A 31 -0.30 -10.01 3.83
N TRP A 32 -0.61 -8.86 4.43
CA TRP A 32 -1.51 -7.89 3.83
C TRP A 32 -0.99 -7.34 2.50
N LEU A 33 0.31 -7.04 2.40
CA LEU A 33 0.96 -6.62 1.16
C LEU A 33 0.85 -7.71 0.08
N CYS A 34 1.15 -8.97 0.42
CA CYS A 34 1.02 -10.10 -0.50
C CYS A 34 -0.43 -10.27 -0.98
N VAL A 35 -1.39 -10.15 -0.08
CA VAL A 35 -2.83 -10.19 -0.44
C VAL A 35 -3.19 -9.03 -1.37
N GLY A 36 -2.80 -7.79 -1.04
CA GLY A 36 -3.06 -6.62 -1.86
C GLY A 36 -2.43 -6.72 -3.26
N VAL A 37 -1.17 -7.16 -3.34
CA VAL A 37 -0.47 -7.40 -4.62
C VAL A 37 -1.14 -8.52 -5.41
N GLY A 38 -1.54 -9.61 -4.75
CA GLY A 38 -2.28 -10.70 -5.40
C GLY A 38 -3.62 -10.24 -5.96
N VAL A 39 -4.41 -9.52 -5.16
CA VAL A 39 -5.70 -8.93 -5.57
C VAL A 39 -5.50 -7.95 -6.72
N LEU A 40 -4.55 -7.03 -6.63
CA LEU A 40 -4.20 -6.11 -7.71
C LEU A 40 -3.79 -6.87 -8.97
N GLY A 41 -2.96 -7.89 -8.85
CA GLY A 41 -2.54 -8.75 -9.96
C GLY A 41 -3.72 -9.48 -10.60
N ILE A 42 -4.68 -9.94 -9.82
CA ILE A 42 -5.91 -10.57 -10.32
C ILE A 42 -6.78 -9.53 -11.05
N ILE A 43 -7.04 -8.37 -10.44
CA ILE A 43 -7.88 -7.30 -11.00
C ILE A 43 -7.28 -6.75 -12.30
N THR A 44 -5.97 -6.51 -12.32
CA THR A 44 -5.26 -5.96 -13.47
C THR A 44 -4.87 -7.02 -14.52
N LYS A 45 -5.19 -8.31 -14.29
CA LYS A 45 -4.70 -9.46 -15.08
C LYS A 45 -3.18 -9.37 -15.32
N GLY A 46 -2.43 -9.18 -14.23
CA GLY A 46 -0.98 -9.04 -14.25
C GLY A 46 -0.52 -7.71 -14.82
N PHE A 47 -1.14 -6.59 -14.40
CA PHE A 47 -0.83 -5.22 -14.85
C PHE A 47 -0.97 -5.02 -16.37
N ARG A 48 -1.71 -5.90 -17.04
CA ARG A 48 -1.90 -5.89 -18.50
C ARG A 48 -3.15 -5.14 -18.93
N LYS A 49 -4.08 -4.91 -18.00
CA LYS A 49 -5.15 -3.91 -18.14
C LYS A 49 -4.84 -2.71 -17.26
N ALA A 50 -4.99 -1.50 -17.83
CA ALA A 50 -5.01 -0.28 -17.04
C ALA A 50 -5.96 -0.49 -15.85
N PRO A 51 -5.54 -0.10 -14.63
CA PRO A 51 -6.38 -0.26 -13.45
C PRO A 51 -7.76 0.29 -13.78
N PRO A 52 -8.84 -0.46 -13.48
CA PRO A 52 -10.19 -0.01 -13.78
C PRO A 52 -10.32 1.43 -13.30
N GLU A 53 -10.75 2.34 -14.19
CA GLU A 53 -11.10 3.70 -13.76
C GLU A 53 -11.93 3.51 -12.50
N MET A 54 -11.43 4.06 -11.39
CA MET A 54 -12.19 4.18 -10.17
C MET A 54 -13.31 5.15 -10.53
N VAL A 55 -14.35 4.63 -11.22
CA VAL A 55 -15.62 5.31 -11.35
C VAL A 55 -15.98 5.54 -9.90
N MET A 56 -15.86 6.79 -9.50
CA MET A 56 -16.23 7.24 -8.17
C MET A 56 -17.71 6.88 -8.06
N GLU A 57 -18.02 5.69 -7.55
CA GLU A 57 -19.33 5.44 -6.98
C GLU A 57 -19.35 6.27 -5.72
N GLU A 58 -19.69 7.55 -5.94
CA GLU A 58 -20.15 8.52 -4.98
C GLU A 58 -21.32 7.85 -4.24
N LYS A 59 -20.97 7.09 -3.20
CA LYS A 59 -21.91 6.44 -2.30
C LYS A 59 -22.49 7.50 -1.36
N GLU A 60 -23.17 8.48 -1.95
CA GLU A 60 -23.86 9.57 -1.26
C GLU A 60 -25.25 9.91 -1.83
N ALA A 61 -25.77 9.16 -2.82
CA ALA A 61 -27.06 9.48 -3.46
C ALA A 61 -28.19 8.44 -3.28
N ALA A 62 -28.08 7.50 -2.33
CA ALA A 62 -29.13 6.48 -2.11
C ALA A 62 -29.84 6.57 -0.74
N LEU A 63 -29.59 7.64 0.02
CA LEU A 63 -30.41 8.02 1.18
C LEU A 63 -31.07 9.38 0.89
N VAL A 64 -31.88 9.42 -0.17
CA VAL A 64 -32.91 10.46 -0.41
C VAL A 64 -34.25 9.75 -0.41
#